data_AF-A0A7X6Z3Y9-F1
#
_entry.id   AF-A0A7X6Z3Y9-F1
#
_cell.length_a   1.000
_cell.length_b   1.000
_cell.length_c   1.000
_cell.angle_alpha   90.00
_cell.angle_beta   90.00
_cell.angle_gamma   90.00
#
_symmetry.space_group_name_H-M   'P 1'
#
loop_
_entity.id
_entity.type
_entity.pdbx_description
1 polymer ?
#
loop_
_entity_poly.entity_id
_entity_poly.type
_entity_poly.pdbx_seq_one_letter_code
_entity_poly.pdbx_strand_id
1 'polypeptide(L)'
;SFFVGTAGLIYKYKKTRGGAILSMAAGTVALTASGALINYFFTIPFYIAVMGFSMEGIVAATHAAGNTMVTGLPSLILWVFIPFNLMKGLVVSVIVGLIYKKLSPLLHR
;
A
#
# COMPACT_ATOMS: atom_id res chain seq x y z
N SER A 1 9.40 -3.57 -3.72
CA SER A 1 8.14 -2.87 -3.37
C SER A 1 8.01 -1.59 -4.20
N PHE A 2 6.85 -1.33 -4.81
CA PHE A 2 6.59 -0.09 -5.57
C PHE A 2 6.84 1.17 -4.73
N PHE A 3 6.51 1.14 -3.43
CA PHE A 3 6.83 2.23 -2.51
C PHE A 3 8.34 2.55 -2.49
N VAL A 4 9.17 1.53 -2.23
CA VAL A 4 10.62 1.70 -2.07
C VAL A 4 11.28 2.12 -3.38
N GLY A 5 10.85 1.53 -4.50
CA GLY A 5 11.36 1.88 -5.83
C GLY A 5 11.08 3.33 -6.19
N THR A 6 9.82 3.76 -6.09
CA THR A 6 9.42 5.14 -6.42
C THR A 6 10.02 6.15 -5.45
N ALA A 7 9.96 5.88 -4.14
CA ALA A 7 10.49 6.80 -3.14
C ALA A 7 12.03 6.92 -3.24
N GLY A 8 12.73 5.81 -3.45
CA GLY A 8 14.18 5.78 -3.62
C GLY A 8 14.63 6.55 -4.86
N LEU A 9 13.95 6.37 -6.00
CA LEU A 9 14.23 7.11 -7.23
C LEU A 9 14.05 8.62 -7.04
N ILE A 10 12.92 9.07 -6.49
CA ILE A 10 12.66 10.51 -6.29
C ILE A 10 13.67 11.11 -5.30
N TYR A 11 13.94 10.42 -4.19
CA TYR A 11 14.84 10.93 -3.16
C TYR A 11 16.30 10.98 -3.63
N LYS A 12 16.71 10.07 -4.52
CA LYS A 12 18.05 10.08 -5.15
C LYS A 12 18.37 11.43 -5.79
N TYR A 13 17.39 12.08 -6.43
CA TYR A 13 17.55 13.37 -7.10
C TYR A 13 17.23 14.57 -6.21
N LYS A 14 16.39 14.41 -5.17
CA LYS A 14 16.01 15.49 -4.24
C LYS A 14 16.29 15.09 -2.78
N LYS A 15 17.57 15.10 -2.38
CA LYS A 15 18.04 14.73 -1.02
C LYS A 15 17.80 15.82 0.03
N THR A 16 16.57 16.30 0.14
CA THR A 16 16.15 17.31 1.13
C THR A 16 15.01 16.79 1.99
N ARG A 17 14.70 17.44 3.11
CA ARG A 17 13.54 17.05 3.94
C ARG A 17 12.24 17.09 3.13
N GLY A 18 12.03 18.14 2.33
CA GLY A 18 10.88 18.24 1.43
C GLY A 18 10.88 17.16 0.36
N GLY A 19 12.05 16.81 -0.19
CA GLY A 19 12.20 15.71 -1.14
C GLY A 19 11.87 14.34 -0.55
N ALA A 20 12.18 14.09 0.73
CA ALA A 20 11.78 12.88 1.43
C ALA A 20 10.26 12.78 1.60
N ILE A 21 9.60 13.89 1.96
CA ILE A 21 8.14 13.92 2.08
C ILE A 21 7.47 13.65 0.72
N LEU A 22 7.94 14.31 -0.34
CA LEU A 22 7.45 14.10 -1.70
C LEU A 22 7.65 12.65 -2.16
N SER A 23 8.82 12.08 -1.91
CA SER A 23 9.14 10.72 -2.33
C SER A 23 8.29 9.68 -1.61
N MET A 24 8.03 9.87 -0.31
CA MET A 24 7.15 9.02 0.50
C MET A 24 5.69 9.13 0.06
N ALA A 25 5.20 10.34 -0.26
CA ALA A 25 3.86 10.55 -0.79
C ALA A 25 3.68 9.85 -2.15
N ALA A 26 4.59 10.09 -3.09
CA ALA A 26 4.58 9.44 -4.39
C ALA A 26 4.72 7.90 -4.29
N GLY A 27 5.58 7.42 -3.38
CA GLY A 27 5.71 5.99 -3.10
C GLY A 27 4.42 5.38 -2.53
N THR A 28 3.69 6.11 -1.69
CA THR A 28 2.40 5.67 -1.15
C THR A 28 1.33 5.58 -2.25
N VAL A 29 1.29 6.56 -3.16
CA VAL A 29 0.39 6.52 -4.32
C VAL A 29 0.74 5.36 -5.24
N ALA A 30 2.02 5.16 -5.57
CA ALA A 30 2.46 4.06 -6.41
C ALA A 30 2.14 2.69 -5.79
N LEU A 31 2.36 2.54 -4.48
CA LEU A 31 1.97 1.34 -3.71
C LEU A 31 0.46 1.10 -3.76
N THR A 32 -0.33 2.14 -3.57
CA THR A 32 -1.80 2.03 -3.53
C THR A 32 -2.35 1.67 -4.90
N ALA A 33 -1.88 2.33 -5.96
CA ALA A 33 -2.32 2.06 -7.32
C ALA A 33 -1.91 0.64 -7.78
N SER A 34 -0.62 0.29 -7.63
CA SER A 34 -0.14 -1.05 -7.98
C SER A 34 -0.80 -2.14 -7.13
N GLY A 35 -0.97 -1.90 -5.83
CA GLY A 35 -1.65 -2.81 -4.93
C GLY A 35 -3.11 -3.02 -5.31
N ALA A 36 -3.85 -1.96 -5.68
CA ALA A 36 -5.22 -2.08 -6.15
C ALA A 36 -5.29 -2.91 -7.45
N LEU A 37 -4.43 -2.63 -8.42
CA LEU A 37 -4.38 -3.36 -9.70
C LEU A 37 -4.03 -4.84 -9.51
N ILE A 38 -2.98 -5.12 -8.73
CA ILE A 38 -2.56 -6.51 -8.46
C ILE A 38 -3.66 -7.26 -7.73
N ASN A 39 -4.32 -6.64 -6.74
CA ASN A 39 -5.40 -7.30 -6.03
C ASN A 39 -6.62 -7.56 -6.92
N TYR A 40 -6.97 -6.61 -7.79
CA TYR A 40 -8.10 -6.74 -8.70
C TYR A 40 -7.89 -7.81 -9.76
N PHE A 41 -6.75 -7.77 -10.45
CA PHE A 41 -6.52 -8.62 -11.63
C PHE A 41 -5.89 -9.98 -11.32
N PHE A 42 -5.15 -10.09 -10.21
CA PHE A 42 -4.38 -11.30 -9.90
C PHE A 42 -4.77 -11.91 -8.58
N THR A 43 -4.61 -11.18 -7.47
CA THR A 43 -4.68 -11.79 -6.13
C THR A 43 -6.07 -12.34 -5.82
N ILE A 44 -7.12 -11.53 -5.95
CA ILE A 44 -8.48 -11.98 -5.62
C ILE A 44 -8.97 -13.05 -6.63
N PRO A 45 -8.81 -12.88 -7.96
CA PRO A 45 -9.13 -13.94 -8.91
C PRO A 45 -8.40 -15.26 -8.62
N PHE A 46 -7.12 -15.20 -8.23
CA PHE A 46 -6.34 -16.39 -7.84
C PHE A 46 -6.91 -17.07 -6.60
N TYR A 47 -7.25 -16.32 -5.54
CA TYR A 47 -7.86 -16.90 -4.34
C TYR A 47 -9.19 -17.59 -4.65
N ILE A 48 -10.00 -17.03 -5.55
CA ILE A 48 -11.28 -17.63 -5.93
C ILE A 48 -11.07 -18.88 -6.78
N ALA A 49 -10.31 -18.73 -7.86
CA ALA A 49 -10.20 -19.78 -8.88
C ALA A 49 -9.32 -20.96 -8.45
N VAL A 50 -8.29 -20.71 -7.63
CA VAL A 50 -7.28 -21.72 -7.29
C VAL A 50 -7.41 -22.21 -5.85
N MET A 51 -7.74 -21.30 -4.92
CA MET A 51 -7.79 -21.63 -3.48
C MET A 51 -9.20 -21.99 -2.99
N GLY A 52 -10.21 -21.98 -3.87
CA GLY A 52 -11.59 -22.37 -3.55
C GLY A 52 -12.36 -21.34 -2.73
N PHE A 53 -11.92 -20.08 -2.69
CA PHE A 53 -12.65 -19.01 -2.01
C PHE A 53 -13.87 -18.62 -2.85
N SER A 54 -14.93 -18.12 -2.21
CA SER A 54 -16.07 -17.52 -2.91
C SER A 54 -16.11 -16.01 -2.69
N MET A 55 -16.61 -15.27 -3.69
CA MET A 55 -16.81 -13.83 -3.55
C MET A 55 -17.82 -13.50 -2.45
N GLU A 56 -18.87 -14.30 -2.32
CA GLU A 56 -19.85 -14.20 -1.23
C GLU A 56 -19.19 -14.42 0.14
N GLY A 57 -18.30 -15.39 0.28
CA GLY A 57 -17.57 -15.65 1.53
C GLY A 57 -16.64 -14.49 1.89
N ILE A 58 -15.96 -13.90 0.90
CA ILE A 58 -15.13 -12.71 1.12
C ILE A 58 -16.00 -11.52 1.58
N VAL A 59 -17.13 -11.28 0.92
CA VAL A 59 -18.08 -10.22 1.30
C VAL A 59 -18.59 -10.45 2.73
N ALA A 60 -19.04 -11.66 3.04
CA ALA A 60 -19.52 -12.03 4.39
C ALA A 60 -18.43 -11.82 5.46
N ALA A 61 -17.18 -12.19 5.17
CA ALA A 61 -16.06 -11.96 6.07
C ALA A 61 -15.80 -10.45 6.29
N THR A 62 -15.86 -9.64 5.24
CA THR A 62 -15.70 -8.19 5.38
C THR A 62 -16.83 -7.53 6.16
N HIS A 63 -18.07 -8.02 5.99
CA HIS A 63 -19.22 -7.54 6.76
C HIS A 63 -19.10 -7.91 8.23
N ALA A 64 -18.68 -9.15 8.53
CA ALA A 64 -18.42 -9.62 9.89
C ALA A 64 -17.31 -8.80 10.59
N ALA A 65 -16.33 -8.30 9.81
CA ALA A 65 -15.30 -7.39 10.28
C ALA A 65 -15.77 -5.91 10.43
N GLY A 66 -17.05 -5.63 10.14
CA GLY A 66 -17.68 -4.31 10.32
C GLY A 66 -17.70 -3.42 9.08
N ASN A 67 -17.21 -3.88 7.93
CA ASN A 67 -17.27 -3.10 6.68
C ASN A 67 -18.39 -3.60 5.78
N THR A 68 -19.59 -3.05 5.97
CA THR A 68 -20.80 -3.40 5.19
C THR A 68 -20.83 -2.76 3.79
N MET A 69 -19.87 -1.88 3.46
CA MET A 69 -19.81 -1.20 2.15
C MET A 69 -19.26 -2.11 1.04
N VAL A 70 -18.70 -3.27 1.40
CA VAL A 70 -18.15 -4.24 0.44
C VAL A 70 -19.28 -5.11 -0.10
N THR A 71 -19.49 -5.10 -1.40
CA THR A 71 -20.56 -5.84 -2.10
C THR A 71 -20.04 -6.74 -3.20
N GLY A 72 -18.75 -6.66 -3.50
CA GLY A 72 -18.08 -7.44 -4.55
C GLY A 72 -16.66 -6.94 -4.75
N LEU A 73 -16.01 -7.37 -5.83
CA LEU A 73 -14.60 -7.08 -6.07
C LEU A 73 -14.27 -5.58 -6.17
N PRO A 74 -14.99 -4.73 -6.93
CA PRO A 74 -14.65 -3.31 -7.02
C PRO A 74 -14.76 -2.57 -5.67
N SER A 75 -15.83 -2.84 -4.90
CA SER A 75 -16.04 -2.25 -3.59
C SER A 75 -15.07 -2.80 -2.55
N LEU A 76 -14.64 -4.06 -2.67
CA LEU A 76 -13.54 -4.63 -1.86
C LEU A 76 -12.22 -3.89 -2.11
N ILE A 77 -11.86 -3.64 -3.38
CA ILE A 77 -10.66 -2.86 -3.70
C ILE A 77 -10.76 -1.45 -3.11
N LEU A 78 -11.90 -0.79 -3.31
CA LEU A 78 -12.11 0.60 -2.89
C LEU A 78 -12.13 0.77 -1.37
N TRP A 79 -12.82 -0.09 -0.63
CA TRP A 79 -13.07 0.09 0.80
C TRP A 79 -12.11 -0.67 1.71
N VAL A 80 -11.36 -1.63 1.17
CA VAL A 80 -10.38 -2.40 1.95
C VAL A 80 -8.97 -2.13 1.46
N PHE A 81 -8.68 -2.46 0.19
CA PHE A 81 -7.29 -2.46 -0.28
C PHE A 81 -6.70 -1.06 -0.46
N ILE A 82 -7.47 -0.10 -0.97
CA ILE A 82 -6.99 1.28 -1.12
C ILE A 82 -6.73 1.91 0.27
N PRO A 83 -7.68 1.93 1.23
CA PRO A 83 -7.46 2.47 2.57
C PRO A 83 -6.32 1.78 3.31
N PHE A 84 -6.25 0.44 3.23
CA PHE A 84 -5.19 -0.33 3.85
C PHE A 84 -3.80 0.04 3.29
N ASN A 85 -3.66 0.16 1.96
CA ASN A 85 -2.38 0.51 1.36
C ASN A 85 -1.98 1.97 1.63
N LEU A 86 -2.93 2.90 1.69
CA LEU A 86 -2.68 4.29 2.10
C LEU A 86 -2.20 4.35 3.55
N MET A 87 -2.90 3.69 4.47
CA MET A 87 -2.50 3.59 5.87
C MET A 87 -1.12 2.94 6.01
N LYS A 88 -0.86 1.84 5.30
CA LYS A 88 0.44 1.18 5.28
C LYS A 88 1.54 2.10 4.78
N GLY A 89 1.31 2.86 3.71
CA GLY A 89 2.24 3.85 3.18
C GLY A 89 2.53 4.95 4.19
N LEU A 90 1.51 5.46 4.88
CA LEU A 90 1.66 6.45 5.95
C LEU A 90 2.50 5.91 7.12
N VAL A 91 2.17 4.72 7.64
CA VAL A 91 2.89 4.09 8.76
C VAL A 91 4.36 3.87 8.41
N VAL A 92 4.63 3.31 7.22
CA VAL A 92 6.01 3.13 6.75
C VAL A 92 6.73 4.47 6.62
N SER A 93 6.07 5.50 6.09
CA SER A 93 6.65 6.84 5.96
C SER A 93 6.99 7.47 7.31
N VAL A 94 6.13 7.31 8.32
CA VAL A 94 6.39 7.76 9.70
C VAL A 94 7.59 7.04 10.29
N ILE A 95 7.62 5.70 10.19
CA ILE A 95 8.73 4.89 10.69
C ILE A 95 10.04 5.30 10.03
N VAL A 96 10.06 5.44 8.70
CA VAL A 96 11.25 5.91 7.95
C VAL A 96 11.66 7.30 8.42
N GLY A 97 10.73 8.24 8.58
CA GLY A 97 11.03 9.59 9.06
C GLY A 97 11.69 9.62 10.46
N LEU A 98 11.25 8.76 11.37
CA LEU A 98 11.81 8.64 12.73
C LEU A 98 13.19 7.98 12.73
N ILE A 99 13.38 6.94 11.92
CA ILE A 99 14.62 6.16 11.88
C ILE A 99 15.69 6.84 11.02
N TYR A 100 15.32 7.58 9.98
CA TYR A 100 16.25 8.15 8.99
C TYR A 100 17.36 8.98 9.64
N LYS A 101 17.03 9.86 10.61
CA LYS A 101 18.05 10.66 11.31
C LYS A 101 19.06 9.80 12.06
N LYS A 102 18.64 8.67 12.64
CA LYS A 102 19.54 7.75 13.37
C LYS A 102 20.43 6.96 12.42
N LEU A 103 19.93 6.60 11.23
CA LEU A 103 20.68 5.87 10.21
C LEU A 103 21.55 6.76 9.31
N SER A 104 21.22 8.05 9.19
CA SER A 104 21.91 8.99 8.29
C SER A 104 23.44 9.04 8.49
N PRO A 105 23.99 9.04 9.71
CA PRO A 105 25.45 8.97 9.92
C PRO A 105 26.10 7.67 9.44
N LEU A 106 25.35 6.56 9.37
CA LEU A 106 25.85 5.27 8.88
C LEU A 106 25.75 5.18 7.34
N LEU A 107 24.75 5.83 6.76
CA LEU A 107 24.47 5.83 5.31
C LEU A 107 25.27 6.88 4.53
N HIS A 108 25.83 7.88 5.20
CA HIS A 108 26.66 8.93 4.62
C HIS A 108 28.11 8.90 5.11
N ARG A 109 28.57 7.74 5.59
CA ARG A 109 30.00 7.44 5.67
C ARG A 109 30.54 7.07 4.30
#